data_AF-A0A382MQH2-F1
#
_entry.id   AF-A0A382MQH2-F1
#
_cell.length_a   1.000
_cell.length_b   1.000
_cell.length_c   1.000
_cell.angle_alpha   90.00
_cell.angle_beta   90.00
_cell.angle_gamma   90.00
#
_symmetry.space_group_name_H-M   'P 1'
#
loop_
_entity.id
_entity.type
_entity.pdbx_description
1 polymer ?
#
loop_
_entity_poly.entity_id
_entity_poly.type
_entity_poly.pdbx_seq_one_letter_code
_entity_poly.pdbx_strand_id
1 'polypeptide(L)' 'MKKYDCIIIPGGFSYGDYLRTGAIARFSPVMESVIKEANAGKLVFG' A
#
# COMPACT_ATOMS: atom_id res chain seq x y z
N MET A 1 8.94 15.61 12.92
CA MET A 1 7.62 14.95 13.08
C MET A 1 7.65 13.60 12.35
N LYS A 2 8.00 12.50 13.04
CA LYS A 2 7.80 11.15 12.49
C LYS A 2 6.31 10.85 12.61
N LYS A 3 5.57 11.01 11.51
CA LYS A 3 4.09 10.99 11.56
C LYS A 3 3.52 9.57 11.71
N TYR A 4 4.26 8.53 11.28
CA TYR A 4 3.91 7.11 11.41
C TYR A 4 5.18 6.25 11.38
N ASP A 5 5.22 5.17 12.17
CA ASP A 5 6.36 4.25 12.30
C ASP A 5 6.28 3.03 11.35
N CYS A 6 5.08 2.68 10.88
CA CYS A 6 4.81 1.54 10.00
C CYS A 6 3.65 1.87 9.05
N ILE A 7 3.69 1.32 7.84
CA ILE A 7 2.60 1.37 6.86
C ILE A 7 1.96 -0.02 6.81
N ILE A 8 0.67 -0.09 7.12
CA ILE A 8 -0.12 -1.32 7.04
C ILE A 8 -1.02 -1.24 5.81
N ILE A 9 -0.88 -2.19 4.89
CA ILE A 9 -1.77 -2.38 3.74
C ILE A 9 -2.80 -3.43 4.16
N PRO A 10 -4.02 -3.04 4.56
CA PRO A 10 -5.02 -4.01 5.00
C PRO A 10 -5.40 -4.91 3.82
N GLY A 11 -5.50 -6.22 4.09
CA GLY A 11 -6.12 -7.16 3.17
C GLY A 11 -7.60 -6.83 2.95
N GLY A 12 -8.09 -7.08 1.74
CA GLY A 12 -9.50 -6.90 1.38
C GLY A 12 -9.75 -6.78 -0.12
N PHE A 13 -11.04 -6.79 -0.48
CA PHE A 13 -11.63 -6.60 -1.82
C PHE A 13 -11.37 -5.20 -2.40
N SER A 14 -10.11 -4.79 -2.51
CA SER A 14 -9.75 -3.51 -3.15
C SER A 14 -10.22 -3.53 -4.61
N TYR A 15 -11.19 -2.67 -4.94
CA TYR A 15 -11.89 -2.66 -6.22
C TYR A 15 -12.59 -3.98 -6.57
N GLY A 16 -13.19 -4.68 -5.61
CA GLY A 16 -14.11 -5.79 -5.91
C GLY A 16 -13.48 -7.05 -6.50
N ASP A 17 -12.13 -7.16 -6.51
CA ASP A 17 -11.37 -8.30 -7.04
C ASP A 17 -11.73 -8.70 -8.49
N TYR A 18 -12.28 -7.76 -9.28
CA TYR A 18 -12.84 -7.97 -10.63
C TYR A 18 -11.90 -8.64 -11.64
N LEU A 19 -10.58 -8.64 -11.39
CA LEU A 19 -9.60 -9.30 -12.23
C LEU A 19 -8.67 -10.22 -11.42
N ARG A 20 -8.17 -9.74 -10.25
CA ARG A 20 -7.44 -10.49 -9.20
C ARG A 20 -7.29 -9.59 -7.95
N THR A 21 -7.34 -10.16 -6.75
CA THR A 21 -7.10 -9.45 -5.48
C THR A 21 -5.87 -8.53 -5.56
N GLY A 22 -6.07 -7.24 -5.33
CA GLY A 22 -4.99 -6.24 -5.33
C GLY A 22 -4.45 -5.82 -6.70
N ALA A 23 -4.90 -6.40 -7.82
CA ALA A 23 -4.39 -6.06 -9.15
C ALA A 23 -4.77 -4.63 -9.59
N ILE A 24 -5.90 -4.10 -9.11
CA ILE A 24 -6.31 -2.72 -9.36
C ILE A 24 -5.75 -1.78 -8.28
N ALA A 25 -5.57 -2.28 -7.05
CA ALA A 25 -5.03 -1.52 -5.94
C ALA A 25 -3.62 -0.96 -6.21
N ARG A 26 -2.79 -1.65 -7.01
CA ARG A 26 -1.45 -1.17 -7.40
C ARG A 26 -1.45 0.15 -8.17
N PHE A 27 -2.58 0.51 -8.79
CA PHE A 27 -2.71 1.73 -9.59
C PHE A 27 -3.27 2.90 -8.76
N SER A 28 -3.57 2.68 -7.48
CA SER A 28 -3.99 3.75 -6.59
C SER A 28 -2.85 4.77 -6.43
N PRO A 29 -3.13 6.09 -6.53
CA PRO A 29 -2.11 7.14 -6.34
C PRO A 29 -1.34 7.03 -5.02
N VAL A 30 -1.94 6.43 -3.99
CA VAL A 30 -1.28 6.21 -2.68
C VAL A 30 -0.09 5.25 -2.77
N MET A 31 -0.06 4.33 -3.75
CA MET A 31 0.99 3.33 -3.87
C MET A 31 2.35 3.94 -4.20
N GLU A 32 2.39 5.07 -4.91
CA GLU A 32 3.64 5.81 -5.15
C GLU A 32 4.28 6.26 -3.84
N SER A 33 3.46 6.78 -2.91
CA SER A 33 3.93 7.17 -1.59
C SER A 33 4.37 5.97 -0.77
N VAL A 34 3.64 4.85 -0.83
CA VAL A 34 4.01 3.61 -0.11
C VAL A 34 5.36 3.09 -0.60
N ILE A 35 5.60 3.05 -1.91
CA ILE A 35 6.87 2.62 -2.49
C ILE A 35 8.01 3.55 -2.06
N LYS A 36 7.79 4.87 -2.08
CA LYS A 36 8.79 5.85 -1.64
C LYS A 36 9.19 5.65 -0.18
N GLU A 37 8.21 5.43 0.69
CA GLU A 37 8.43 5.23 2.13
C GLU A 37 9.08 3.87 2.42
N ALA A 38 8.71 2.82 1.67
CA ALA A 38 9.37 1.51 1.73
C ALA A 38 10.87 1.62 1.37
N ASN A 39 11.18 2.33 0.27
CA ASN A 39 12.56 2.59 -0.16
C ASN A 39 13.35 3.45 0.83
N ALA A 40 12.67 4.31 1.59
CA ALA A 40 13.27 5.07 2.68
C ALA A 40 13.55 4.23 3.94
N GLY A 41 13.29 2.91 3.89
CA GLY A 41 13.55 1.97 4.98
C GLY A 41 12.43 1.91 6.00
N LYS A 42 11.24 2.45 5.72
CA LYS A 42 10.09 2.26 6.60
C LYS A 42 9.51 0.87 6.47
N LEU A 43 9.04 0.35 7.60
CA LEU A 43 8.36 -0.94 7.65
C LEU A 43 7.02 -0.85 6.91
N VAL A 44 6.87 -1.66 5.87
CA VAL A 44 5.61 -1.85 5.15
C VAL A 44 5.16 -3.29 5.36
N PHE A 45 3.96 -3.46 5.90
CA PHE A 45 3.34 -4.74 6.19
C PHE A 45 2.02 -4.83 5.42
N GLY A 46 1.72 -5.94 4.77
CA GLY A 46 0.53 -6.13 3.94
C GLY A 46 -0.13 -7.48 4.17
#